data_AF-A0A8R2FCY5-F1
#
_entry.id   AF-A0A8R2FCY5-F1
#
_cell.length_a   1.000
_cell.length_b   1.000
_cell.length_c   1.000
_cell.angle_alpha   90.00
_cell.angle_beta   90.00
_cell.angle_gamma   90.00
#
_symmetry.space_group_name_H-M   'P 1'
#
loop_
_entity.id
_entity.type
_entity.pdbx_description
1 polymer ?
#
loop_
_entity_poly.entity_id
_entity_poly.type
_entity_poly.pdbx_seq_one_letter_code
_entity_poly.pdbx_strand_id
1 'polypeptide(L)'
;MKPFKKKQSRQITLPLYKLLIILFVTVLLTAVVSYASYKFGLYFGNDQQKELNKIEEAYKQINNDYYKDVDDDKLTQGAINGMIKSLDDPYSEYISAKDTTSYNEEISGDFVGIGAEMEMHDGYVRITSPMKDSPAEKAGVKSLDVITKVDHESIKNKSLNEIVNKVRGKKGTTVTLTIKRE
;
A
#
# COMPACT_ATOMS: atom_id res chain seq x y z
N MET A 1 -44.87 -68.78 23.06
CA MET A 1 -44.29 -67.50 23.54
C MET A 1 -43.02 -67.80 24.34
N LYS A 2 -41.83 -67.39 23.87
CA LYS A 2 -40.57 -67.50 24.62
C LYS A 2 -40.43 -66.28 25.55
N PRO A 3 -40.06 -66.43 26.82
CA PRO A 3 -39.97 -65.30 27.75
C PRO A 3 -38.78 -64.39 27.40
N PHE A 4 -39.02 -63.07 27.44
CA PHE A 4 -38.02 -62.02 27.26
C PHE A 4 -36.91 -62.14 28.30
N LYS A 5 -35.64 -62.24 27.87
CA LYS A 5 -34.46 -62.19 28.75
C LYS A 5 -34.36 -60.81 29.39
N LYS A 6 -34.41 -60.77 30.73
CA LYS A 6 -34.25 -59.56 31.56
C LYS A 6 -32.85 -58.98 31.34
N LYS A 7 -32.75 -57.73 30.90
CA LYS A 7 -31.48 -57.00 30.71
C LYS A 7 -30.83 -56.78 32.08
N GLN A 8 -29.75 -57.50 32.39
CA GLN A 8 -28.96 -57.27 33.60
C GLN A 8 -28.32 -55.87 33.51
N SER A 9 -28.76 -54.93 34.33
CA SER A 9 -28.04 -53.67 34.56
C SER A 9 -26.85 -53.97 35.47
N ARG A 10 -25.64 -53.96 34.91
CA ARG A 10 -24.42 -54.00 35.73
C ARG A 10 -24.27 -52.66 36.42
N GLN A 11 -24.48 -52.62 37.74
CA GLN A 11 -24.11 -51.47 38.57
C GLN A 11 -22.61 -51.58 38.87
N ILE A 12 -21.85 -50.58 38.44
CA ILE A 12 -20.41 -50.49 38.72
C ILE A 12 -20.23 -49.51 39.87
N THR A 13 -19.79 -49.99 41.03
CA THR A 13 -19.45 -49.15 42.19
C THR A 13 -17.94 -48.94 42.22
N LEU A 14 -17.50 -47.70 42.00
CA LEU A 14 -16.09 -47.34 42.07
C LEU A 14 -15.80 -46.65 43.40
N PRO A 15 -14.73 -47.04 44.10
CA PRO A 15 -14.32 -46.35 45.31
C PRO A 15 -13.78 -44.95 44.98
N LEU A 16 -14.06 -43.98 45.85
CA LEU A 16 -13.83 -42.55 45.63
C LEU A 16 -12.38 -42.21 45.23
N TYR A 17 -11.38 -42.90 45.80
CA TYR A 17 -9.97 -42.66 45.48
C TYR A 17 -9.61 -42.94 44.01
N LYS A 18 -10.30 -43.88 43.34
CA LYS A 18 -10.05 -44.16 41.91
C LYS A 18 -10.51 -43.00 41.02
N LEU A 19 -11.61 -42.34 41.38
CA LEU A 19 -12.08 -41.15 40.67
C LEU A 19 -11.10 -39.98 40.83
N LEU A 20 -10.56 -39.79 42.04
CA LEU A 20 -9.56 -38.76 42.30
C LEU A 20 -8.26 -38.99 41.54
N ILE A 21 -7.80 -40.25 41.44
CA ILE A 21 -6.60 -40.60 40.65
C ILE A 21 -6.83 -40.33 39.16
N ILE A 22 -7.98 -40.72 38.62
CA ILE A 22 -8.30 -40.47 37.21
C ILE A 22 -8.34 -38.96 36.91
N LEU A 23 -8.99 -38.18 37.78
CA LEU A 23 -9.05 -36.72 37.64
C LEU A 23 -7.66 -36.08 37.69
N PHE A 24 -6.81 -36.53 38.62
CA PHE A 24 -5.45 -36.02 38.73
C PHE A 24 -4.61 -36.34 37.49
N VAL A 25 -4.72 -37.56 36.96
CA VAL A 25 -4.01 -37.97 35.75
C VAL A 25 -4.49 -37.21 34.53
N THR A 26 -5.80 -36.97 34.38
CA THR A 26 -6.32 -36.19 33.24
C THR A 26 -5.86 -34.73 33.29
N VAL A 27 -5.84 -34.11 34.47
CA VAL A 27 -5.35 -32.73 34.65
C VAL A 27 -3.85 -32.64 34.34
N LEU A 28 -3.05 -33.61 34.77
CA LEU A 28 -1.63 -33.64 34.42
C LEU A 28 -1.42 -33.82 32.92
N LEU A 29 -2.19 -34.71 32.29
CA LEU A 29 -2.08 -34.97 30.86
C LEU A 29 -2.48 -33.74 30.05
N THR A 30 -3.55 -33.03 30.42
CA THR A 30 -3.96 -31.79 29.75
C THR A 30 -2.95 -30.66 29.95
N ALA A 31 -2.32 -30.56 31.13
CA ALA A 31 -1.26 -29.58 31.37
C ALA A 31 -0.03 -29.83 30.49
N VAL A 32 0.40 -31.09 30.36
CA VAL A 32 1.52 -31.49 29.50
C VAL A 32 1.20 -31.22 28.03
N VAL A 33 0.00 -31.61 27.56
CA VAL A 33 -0.43 -31.36 26.18
C VAL A 33 -0.54 -29.86 25.90
N SER A 34 -1.08 -29.07 26.82
CA SER A 34 -1.19 -27.61 26.67
C SER A 34 0.18 -26.94 26.62
N TYR A 35 1.11 -27.37 27.48
CA TYR A 35 2.49 -26.87 27.48
C TYR A 35 3.23 -27.23 26.18
N ALA A 36 3.06 -28.46 25.70
CA ALA A 36 3.64 -28.90 24.43
C ALA A 36 3.06 -28.11 23.24
N SER A 37 1.75 -27.90 23.18
CA SER A 37 1.09 -27.10 22.15
C SER A 37 1.53 -25.63 22.16
N TYR A 38 1.69 -25.03 23.34
CA TYR A 38 2.20 -23.66 23.47
C TYR A 38 3.62 -23.54 22.93
N LYS A 39 4.51 -24.48 23.28
CA LYS A 39 5.87 -24.51 22.73
C LYS A 39 5.87 -24.79 21.22
N PHE A 40 5.03 -25.71 20.75
CA PHE A 40 4.90 -26.03 19.33
C PHE A 40 4.48 -24.82 18.50
N GLY A 41 3.50 -24.04 18.96
CA GLY A 41 3.08 -22.79 18.30
C GLY A 41 4.20 -21.76 18.18
N LEU A 42 5.08 -21.68 19.18
CA LEU A 42 6.25 -20.80 19.15
C LEU A 42 7.35 -21.29 18.19
N TYR A 43 7.52 -22.61 18.01
CA TYR A 43 8.51 -23.18 17.09
C TYR A 43 8.05 -23.20 15.62
N PHE A 44 6.75 -23.36 15.36
CA PHE A 44 6.21 -23.46 13.99
C PHE A 44 5.68 -22.14 13.41
N GLY A 45 5.60 -21.06 14.19
CA GLY A 45 4.95 -19.80 13.78
C GLY A 45 5.83 -18.67 13.25
N ASN A 46 7.15 -18.86 13.06
CA ASN A 46 8.09 -17.76 13.25
C ASN A 46 8.90 -17.24 12.06
N ASP A 47 8.90 -17.87 10.88
CA ASP A 47 9.77 -17.38 9.80
C ASP A 47 9.30 -16.03 9.25
N GLN A 48 7.99 -15.87 9.01
CA GLN A 48 7.43 -14.60 8.55
C GLN A 48 7.52 -13.50 9.62
N GLN A 49 7.25 -13.83 10.89
CA GLN A 49 7.39 -12.87 12.00
C GLN A 49 8.84 -12.42 12.20
N LYS A 50 9.80 -13.33 12.05
CA LYS A 50 11.22 -13.02 12.17
C LYS A 50 11.69 -12.04 11.09
N GLU A 51 11.23 -12.18 9.86
CA GLU A 51 11.55 -11.23 8.80
C GLU A 51 10.89 -9.86 9.02
N LEU A 52 9.65 -9.81 9.50
CA LEU A 52 8.99 -8.54 9.87
C LEU A 52 9.69 -7.83 11.03
N ASN A 53 10.20 -8.58 12.02
CA ASN A 53 10.96 -8.00 13.14
C ASN A 53 12.21 -7.24 12.66
N LYS A 54 12.88 -7.69 11.58
CA LYS A 54 14.02 -6.96 11.02
C LYS A 54 13.62 -5.60 10.45
N ILE A 55 12.44 -5.52 9.82
CA ILE A 55 11.90 -4.26 9.31
C ILE A 55 11.60 -3.32 10.48
N GLU A 56 11.00 -3.83 11.55
CA GLU A 56 10.70 -3.06 12.77
C GLU A 56 11.98 -2.56 13.46
N GLU A 57 13.01 -3.40 13.58
CA GLU A 57 14.31 -3.02 14.15
C GLU A 57 14.96 -1.89 13.34
N ALA A 58 14.99 -2.02 12.00
CA ALA A 58 15.52 -0.99 11.12
C ALA A 58 14.72 0.32 11.24
N TYR A 59 13.39 0.25 11.30
CA TYR A 59 12.53 1.41 11.51
C TYR A 59 12.86 2.13 12.81
N LYS A 60 12.93 1.40 13.93
CA LYS A 60 13.26 1.96 15.25
C LYS A 60 14.64 2.59 15.28
N GLN A 61 15.63 1.94 14.67
CA GLN A 61 16.98 2.46 14.60
C GLN A 61 17.04 3.78 13.83
N ILE A 62 16.35 3.88 12.69
CA ILE A 62 16.27 5.13 11.94
C ILE A 62 15.57 6.20 12.78
N ASN A 63 14.44 5.88 13.41
CA ASN A 63 13.67 6.89 14.14
C ASN A 63 14.39 7.43 15.39
N ASN A 64 15.19 6.58 16.07
CA ASN A 64 15.87 6.97 17.31
C ASN A 64 17.27 7.53 17.08
N ASP A 65 18.00 7.04 16.08
CA ASP A 65 19.43 7.32 15.91
C ASP A 65 19.75 8.23 14.71
N TYR A 66 18.76 8.56 13.87
CA TYR A 66 18.99 9.47 12.75
C TYR A 66 19.20 10.91 13.25
N TYR A 67 20.16 11.61 12.63
CA TYR A 67 20.62 12.93 13.08
C TYR A 67 19.62 14.09 12.89
N LYS A 68 18.44 13.80 12.31
CA LYS A 68 17.36 14.75 12.02
C LYS A 68 16.02 14.12 12.37
N ASP A 69 15.01 14.96 12.53
CA ASP A 69 13.63 14.49 12.61
C ASP A 69 13.24 13.73 11.34
N VAL A 70 12.58 12.60 11.54
CA VAL A 70 12.12 11.73 10.46
C VAL A 70 10.60 11.79 10.37
N ASP A 71 10.10 11.68 9.15
CA ASP A 71 8.68 11.65 8.84
C ASP A 71 8.24 10.19 8.76
N ASP A 72 7.45 9.75 9.74
CA ASP A 72 6.95 8.37 9.87
C ASP A 72 6.18 7.91 8.63
N ASP A 73 5.39 8.80 8.02
CA ASP A 73 4.62 8.48 6.81
C ASP A 73 5.55 8.22 5.63
N LYS A 74 6.62 9.04 5.50
CA LYS A 74 7.62 8.85 4.43
C LYS A 74 8.44 7.57 4.63
N LEU A 75 8.82 7.23 5.86
CA LEU A 75 9.53 5.98 6.13
C LEU A 75 8.68 4.76 5.81
N THR A 76 7.43 4.77 6.26
CA THR A 76 6.48 3.68 6.03
C THR A 76 6.21 3.49 4.55
N GLN A 77 5.93 4.58 3.83
CA GLN A 77 5.72 4.53 2.38
C GLN A 77 6.98 4.05 1.64
N GLY A 78 8.17 4.50 2.05
CA GLY A 78 9.44 4.05 1.48
C GLY A 78 9.69 2.55 1.66
N ALA A 79 9.37 2.01 2.84
CA ALA A 79 9.47 0.58 3.12
C ALA A 79 8.53 -0.24 2.23
N ILE A 80 7.26 0.18 2.10
CA ILE A 80 6.27 -0.48 1.24
C ILE A 80 6.70 -0.45 -0.22
N ASN A 81 7.12 0.71 -0.72
CA ASN A 81 7.59 0.86 -2.11
C ASN A 81 8.81 -0.02 -2.39
N GLY A 82 9.74 -0.14 -1.43
CA GLY A 82 10.89 -1.04 -1.53
C GLY A 82 10.49 -2.51 -1.63
N MET A 83 9.55 -2.96 -0.80
CA MET A 83 9.01 -4.33 -0.86
C MET A 83 8.36 -4.62 -2.21
N ILE A 84 7.62 -3.68 -2.78
CA ILE A 84 6.96 -3.85 -4.08
C ILE A 84 7.96 -3.88 -5.21
N LYS A 85 8.94 -2.96 -5.19
CA LYS A 85 10.02 -2.95 -6.18
C LYS A 85 10.80 -4.26 -6.19
N SER A 86 10.90 -4.96 -5.06
CA SER A 86 11.56 -6.28 -4.98
C SER A 86 10.85 -7.40 -5.76
N LEU A 87 9.61 -7.16 -6.22
CA LEU A 87 8.88 -8.10 -7.08
C LEU A 87 9.35 -8.07 -8.54
N ASP A 88 10.17 -7.09 -8.93
CA ASP A 88 10.61 -6.84 -10.31
C ASP A 88 9.45 -6.77 -11.33
N ASP A 89 8.26 -6.42 -10.85
CA ASP A 89 7.03 -6.30 -11.64
C ASP A 89 6.67 -4.82 -11.82
N PRO A 90 6.72 -4.27 -13.05
CA PRO A 90 6.36 -2.87 -13.31
C PRO A 90 4.87 -2.57 -13.13
N TYR A 91 4.02 -3.59 -12.99
CA TYR A 91 2.57 -3.42 -12.79
C TYR A 91 2.15 -3.48 -11.32
N SER A 92 3.06 -3.84 -10.42
CA SER A 92 2.78 -3.89 -8.99
C SER A 92 3.01 -2.51 -8.37
N GLU A 93 1.96 -1.94 -7.79
CA GLU A 93 1.98 -0.66 -7.09
C GLU A 93 1.13 -0.72 -5.82
N TYR A 94 1.51 0.06 -4.81
CA TYR A 94 0.71 0.25 -3.60
C TYR A 94 0.19 1.68 -3.55
N ILE A 95 -1.12 1.77 -3.38
CA ILE A 95 -1.85 3.03 -3.37
C ILE A 95 -2.21 3.33 -1.92
N SER A 96 -1.61 4.37 -1.37
CA SER A 96 -1.92 4.81 -0.01
C SER A 96 -3.30 5.46 0.05
N ALA A 97 -3.88 5.61 1.24
CA ALA A 97 -5.15 6.31 1.41
C ALA A 97 -5.09 7.77 0.93
N LYS A 98 -3.92 8.42 1.01
CA LYS A 98 -3.71 9.80 0.52
C LYS A 98 -3.67 9.84 -1.01
N ASP A 99 -3.10 8.81 -1.63
CA ASP A 99 -2.98 8.72 -3.09
C ASP A 99 -4.26 8.16 -3.75
N THR A 100 -5.13 7.53 -2.96
CA THR A 100 -6.40 6.96 -3.41
C THR A 100 -7.30 8.02 -4.05
N THR A 101 -7.30 9.27 -3.57
CA THR A 101 -8.10 10.34 -4.17
C THR A 101 -7.63 10.65 -5.59
N SER A 102 -6.33 10.90 -5.78
CA SER A 102 -5.76 11.19 -7.10
C SER A 102 -5.87 10.02 -8.06
N TYR A 103 -5.69 8.79 -7.55
CA TYR A 103 -5.86 7.57 -8.33
C TYR A 103 -7.32 7.35 -8.77
N ASN A 104 -8.28 7.55 -7.88
CA ASN A 104 -9.70 7.47 -8.22
C ASN A 104 -10.09 8.57 -9.22
N GLU A 105 -9.53 9.77 -9.08
CA GLU A 105 -9.72 10.89 -10.01
C GLU A 105 -9.10 10.60 -11.40
N GLU A 106 -8.02 9.82 -11.47
CA GLU A 106 -7.44 9.32 -12.72
C GLU A 106 -8.31 8.24 -13.36
N ILE A 107 -8.79 7.26 -12.59
CA ILE A 107 -9.72 6.20 -13.05
C ILE A 107 -11.04 6.79 -13.53
N SER A 108 -11.60 7.75 -12.78
CA SER A 108 -12.87 8.39 -13.15
C SER A 108 -12.75 9.24 -14.40
N GLY A 109 -11.52 9.57 -14.84
CA GLY A 109 -11.26 10.49 -15.93
C GLY A 109 -11.63 11.93 -15.58
N ASP A 110 -11.67 12.28 -14.29
CA ASP A 110 -12.02 13.63 -13.83
C ASP A 110 -10.92 14.64 -14.18
N PHE A 111 -9.67 14.17 -14.32
CA PHE A 111 -8.56 14.99 -14.80
C PHE A 111 -8.44 14.94 -16.32
N VAL A 112 -8.50 16.13 -16.91
CA VAL A 112 -8.28 16.35 -18.34
C VAL A 112 -7.16 17.34 -18.53
N GLY A 113 -6.35 17.12 -19.56
CA GLY A 113 -5.37 18.10 -20.01
C GLY A 113 -5.96 19.08 -21.02
N ILE A 114 -5.14 20.01 -21.48
CA ILE A 114 -5.49 20.96 -22.55
C ILE A 114 -5.41 20.35 -23.96
N GLY A 115 -4.96 19.09 -24.08
CA GLY A 115 -4.77 18.40 -25.36
C GLY A 115 -3.55 18.89 -26.16
N ALA A 116 -2.40 19.00 -25.50
CA ALA A 116 -1.13 19.30 -26.14
C ALA A 116 -0.05 18.32 -25.65
N GLU A 117 0.83 17.92 -26.57
CA GLU A 117 2.00 17.12 -26.26
C GLU A 117 3.18 18.05 -25.94
N MET A 118 3.92 17.68 -24.90
CA MET A 118 4.99 18.50 -24.31
C MET A 118 6.26 17.68 -24.21
N GLU A 119 7.39 18.29 -24.53
CA GLU A 119 8.71 17.71 -24.34
C GLU A 119 9.64 18.67 -23.58
N MET A 120 10.67 18.11 -22.97
CA MET A 120 11.78 18.90 -22.43
C MET A 120 12.88 19.01 -23.49
N HIS A 121 13.22 20.23 -23.89
CA HIS A 121 14.27 20.53 -24.86
C HIS A 121 15.17 21.64 -24.33
N ASP A 122 16.48 21.38 -24.23
CA ASP A 122 17.49 22.32 -23.70
C ASP A 122 17.13 22.96 -22.33
N GLY A 123 16.45 22.19 -21.47
CA GLY A 123 16.02 22.66 -20.15
C GLY A 123 14.76 23.53 -20.15
N TYR A 124 14.08 23.66 -21.29
CA TYR A 124 12.80 24.34 -21.44
C TYR A 124 11.71 23.35 -21.81
N VAL A 125 10.48 23.58 -21.33
CA VAL A 125 9.32 22.81 -21.78
C VAL A 125 8.75 23.43 -23.04
N ARG A 126 8.68 22.61 -24.09
CA ARG A 126 8.22 22.98 -25.43
C ARG A 126 6.99 22.15 -25.81
N ILE A 127 6.05 22.76 -26.51
CA ILE A 127 4.94 22.05 -27.15
C ILE A 127 5.46 21.36 -28.42
N THR A 128 5.36 20.04 -28.51
CA THR A 128 5.68 19.32 -29.75
C THR A 128 4.54 19.48 -30.75
N SER A 129 3.31 19.19 -30.33
CA SER A 129 2.11 19.38 -31.14
C SER A 129 0.87 19.59 -30.27
N PRO A 130 0.01 20.58 -30.58
CA PRO A 130 -1.36 20.55 -30.11
C PRO A 130 -2.11 19.38 -30.78
N MET A 131 -3.05 18.76 -30.08
CA MET A 131 -3.95 17.78 -30.66
C MET A 131 -5.04 18.50 -31.45
N LYS A 132 -5.48 17.91 -32.57
CA LYS A 132 -6.57 18.45 -33.37
C LYS A 132 -7.87 18.56 -32.56
N ASP A 133 -8.61 19.66 -32.74
CA ASP A 133 -9.86 20.02 -32.08
C ASP A 133 -9.75 20.20 -30.54
N SER A 134 -8.54 20.24 -29.99
CA SER A 134 -8.27 20.40 -28.57
C SER A 134 -8.46 21.84 -28.06
N PRO A 135 -8.65 22.03 -26.74
CA PRO A 135 -8.59 23.36 -26.12
C PRO A 135 -7.30 24.12 -26.44
N ALA A 136 -6.14 23.45 -26.48
CA ALA A 136 -4.85 24.07 -26.81
C ALA A 136 -4.82 24.61 -28.25
N GLU A 137 -5.28 23.83 -29.24
CA GLU A 137 -5.36 24.28 -30.64
C GLU A 137 -6.31 25.47 -30.79
N LYS A 138 -7.50 25.40 -30.16
CA LYS A 138 -8.50 26.47 -30.17
C LYS A 138 -8.00 27.76 -29.51
N ALA A 139 -7.12 27.64 -28.51
CA ALA A 139 -6.45 28.77 -27.85
C ALA A 139 -5.28 29.34 -28.68
N GLY A 140 -4.95 28.74 -29.83
CA GLY A 140 -3.87 29.20 -30.70
C GLY A 140 -2.47 28.76 -30.26
N VAL A 141 -2.37 27.72 -29.42
CA VAL A 141 -1.10 27.06 -29.12
C VAL A 141 -0.57 26.41 -30.39
N LYS A 142 0.73 26.54 -30.64
CA LYS A 142 1.41 26.02 -31.82
C LYS A 142 2.56 25.10 -31.42
N SER A 143 2.97 24.28 -32.38
CA SER A 143 4.23 23.54 -32.28
C SER A 143 5.38 24.53 -32.04
N LEU A 144 6.36 24.09 -31.25
CA LEU A 144 7.56 24.81 -30.84
C LEU A 144 7.36 25.95 -29.83
N ASP A 145 6.12 26.18 -29.37
CA ASP A 145 5.85 27.12 -28.28
C ASP A 145 6.60 26.72 -27.01
N VAL A 146 7.31 27.67 -26.39
CA VAL A 146 8.02 27.45 -25.13
C VAL A 146 7.18 27.95 -23.97
N ILE A 147 6.84 27.06 -23.03
CA ILE A 147 6.13 27.43 -21.80
C ILE A 147 7.13 28.04 -20.83
N THR A 148 6.76 29.18 -20.22
CA THR A 148 7.60 29.87 -19.22
C THR A 148 6.94 29.96 -17.85
N LYS A 149 5.60 29.99 -17.82
CA LYS A 149 4.79 29.99 -16.59
C LYS A 149 3.49 29.20 -16.76
N VAL A 150 3.01 28.66 -15.66
CA VAL A 150 1.68 28.01 -15.52
C VAL A 150 0.99 28.65 -14.32
N ASP A 151 -0.23 29.16 -14.49
CA ASP A 151 -1.00 29.89 -13.48
C ASP A 151 -0.20 30.99 -12.78
N HIS A 152 0.56 31.75 -13.58
CA HIS A 152 1.42 32.86 -13.15
C HIS A 152 2.68 32.44 -12.36
N GLU A 153 2.87 31.15 -12.08
CA GLU A 153 4.07 30.61 -11.46
C GLU A 153 5.12 30.23 -12.50
N SER A 154 6.39 30.59 -12.24
CA SER A 154 7.49 30.15 -13.10
C SER A 154 7.68 28.65 -13.02
N ILE A 155 7.86 28.02 -14.18
CA ILE A 155 8.17 26.59 -14.29
C ILE A 155 9.67 26.30 -14.40
N LYS A 156 10.52 27.30 -14.18
CA LYS A 156 11.97 27.13 -14.20
C LYS A 156 12.40 26.11 -13.13
N ASN A 157 13.31 25.21 -13.49
CA ASN A 157 13.83 24.14 -12.63
C ASN A 157 12.79 23.09 -12.18
N LYS A 158 11.60 23.05 -12.79
CA LYS A 158 10.64 21.96 -12.57
C LYS A 158 10.85 20.86 -13.60
N SER A 159 10.59 19.62 -13.20
CA SER A 159 10.54 18.48 -14.12
C SER A 159 9.33 18.57 -15.06
N LEU A 160 9.41 17.90 -16.21
CA LEU A 160 8.28 17.82 -17.15
C LEU A 160 7.01 17.29 -16.46
N ASN A 161 7.15 16.24 -15.63
CA ASN A 161 6.02 15.63 -14.91
C ASN A 161 5.34 16.61 -13.95
N GLU A 162 6.10 17.39 -13.18
CA GLU A 162 5.52 18.42 -12.29
C GLU A 162 4.73 19.47 -13.07
N ILE A 163 5.21 19.84 -14.26
CA ILE A 163 4.56 20.82 -15.12
C ILE A 163 3.28 20.23 -15.73
N VAL A 164 3.35 19.01 -16.24
CA VAL A 164 2.17 18.28 -16.77
C VAL A 164 1.09 18.16 -15.68
N ASN A 165 1.48 17.84 -14.45
CA ASN A 165 0.54 17.74 -13.33
C ASN A 165 -0.10 19.09 -12.96
N LYS A 166 0.59 20.21 -13.18
CA LYS A 166 0.01 21.56 -13.03
C LYS A 166 -0.94 21.94 -14.17
N VAL A 167 -0.68 21.45 -15.38
CA VAL A 167 -1.52 21.73 -16.56
C VAL A 167 -2.79 20.89 -16.56
N ARG A 168 -2.74 19.67 -16.00
CA ARG A 168 -3.90 18.81 -15.82
C ARG A 168 -4.75 19.32 -14.66
N GLY A 169 -6.06 19.29 -14.84
CA GLY A 169 -7.01 19.73 -13.82
C GLY A 169 -8.38 19.08 -14.00
N LYS A 170 -9.28 19.35 -13.07
CA LYS A 170 -10.66 18.88 -13.13
C LYS A 170 -11.35 19.41 -14.38
N LYS A 171 -12.18 18.59 -15.03
CA LYS A 171 -12.94 19.01 -16.20
C LYS A 171 -13.70 20.32 -15.96
N GLY A 172 -13.54 21.28 -16.87
CA GLY A 172 -14.17 22.60 -16.79
C GLY A 172 -13.37 23.64 -15.99
N THR A 173 -12.23 23.28 -15.42
CA THR A 173 -11.27 24.25 -14.88
C THR A 173 -10.42 24.87 -15.98
N THR A 174 -9.87 26.06 -15.72
CA THR A 174 -9.02 26.79 -16.67
C THR A 174 -7.61 26.86 -16.11
N VAL A 175 -6.62 26.69 -16.97
CA VAL A 175 -5.20 26.90 -16.67
C VAL A 175 -4.67 28.04 -17.54
N THR A 176 -3.81 28.89 -16.98
CA THR A 176 -3.17 30.00 -17.70
C THR A 176 -1.74 29.65 -18.06
N LEU A 177 -1.44 29.56 -19.36
CA LEU A 177 -0.08 29.36 -19.85
C LEU A 177 0.54 30.67 -20.32
N THR A 178 1.77 30.95 -19.88
CA THR A 178 2.60 32.02 -20.49
C THR A 178 3.57 31.41 -21.48
N ILE A 179 3.36 31.71 -22.75
CA ILE A 179 4.14 31.16 -23.86
C ILE A 179 5.12 32.22 -24.39
N LYS A 180 6.34 31.79 -24.70
CA LYS A 180 7.30 32.53 -25.51
C LYS A 180 7.32 31.89 -26.90
N ARG A 181 7.04 32.70 -27.91
CA ARG A 181 7.06 32.34 -29.33
C ARG A 181 8.02 33.28 -30.05
N GLU A 182 8.88 32.74 -30.89
CA GLU A 182 9.73 33.51 -31.81
C GLU A 182 8.97 33.88 -33.09
#